data_AF-A0AA42ZXL2-F1
#
_entry.id   AF-A0AA42ZXL2-F1
#
_cell.length_a   1.000
_cell.length_b   1.000
_cell.length_c   1.000
_cell.angle_alpha   90.00
_cell.angle_beta   90.00
_cell.angle_gamma   90.00
#
_symmetry.space_group_name_H-M   'P 1'
#
loop_
_entity.id
_entity.type
_entity.pdbx_description
1 polymer ?
#
loop_
_entity_poly.entity_id
_entity_poly.type
_entity_poly.pdbx_seq_one_letter_code
_entity_poly.pdbx_strand_id
1 'polypeptide(L)' 'PVQQEVQKAIDTAEGGPRPMTSIERFAFYERAKQAYCVIQTGERRFYGCFAFRKGVIPPEAG' A
#
# COMPACT_ATOMS: atom_id res chain seq x y z
N PRO A 1 4.38 1.22 14.66
CA PRO A 1 5.18 -0.02 14.41
C PRO A 1 4.95 -0.60 13.00
N VAL A 2 3.85 -1.30 12.71
CA VAL A 2 3.64 -1.94 11.39
C VAL A 2 3.56 -0.92 10.24
N GLN A 3 2.85 0.19 10.43
CA GLN A 3 2.74 1.25 9.42
C GLN A 3 4.08 1.93 9.15
N GLN A 4 4.94 2.09 10.15
CA GLN A 4 6.27 2.67 9.97
C GLN A 4 7.21 1.73 9.22
N GLU A 5 7.11 0.42 9.48
CA GLU A 5 7.85 -0.61 8.74
C GLU A 5 7.45 -0.62 7.27
N VAL A 6 6.14 -0.57 6.98
CA VAL A 6 5.64 -0.49 5.60
C VAL A 6 6.01 0.85 4.96
N GLN A 7 5.96 1.96 5.67
CA GLN A 7 6.42 3.27 5.17
C GLN A 7 7.89 3.20 4.74
N LYS A 8 8.75 2.62 5.56
CA LYS A 8 10.18 2.46 5.25
C LYS A 8 10.39 1.58 4.00
N ALA A 9 9.61 0.52 3.86
CA ALA A 9 9.68 -0.33 2.66
C ALA A 9 9.24 0.42 1.40
N ILE A 10 8.18 1.24 1.50
CA ILE A 10 7.73 2.13 0.41
C ILE A 10 8.83 3.13 0.04
N ASP A 11 9.38 3.85 1.02
CA ASP A 11 10.42 4.86 0.77
C ASP A 11 11.66 4.24 0.10
N THR A 12 12.01 3.00 0.51
CA THR A 12 13.12 2.26 -0.09
C THR A 12 12.81 1.88 -1.54
N ALA A 13 11.60 1.39 -1.83
CA ALA A 13 11.20 0.96 -3.17
C ALA A 13 11.06 2.13 -4.15
N GLU A 14 10.64 3.30 -3.67
CA GLU A 14 10.47 4.53 -4.47
C GLU A 14 11.77 5.35 -4.59
N GLY A 15 12.85 4.97 -3.87
CA GLY A 15 14.12 5.69 -3.88
C GLY A 15 14.09 7.04 -3.15
N GLY A 16 13.08 7.26 -2.29
CA GLY A 16 12.90 8.52 -1.56
C GLY A 16 11.58 8.59 -0.81
N PRO A 17 11.32 9.68 -0.05
CA PRO A 17 10.13 9.79 0.78
C PRO A 17 8.82 9.76 -0.03
N ARG A 18 7.98 8.77 0.24
CA ARG A 18 6.63 8.65 -0.36
C ARG A 18 5.61 8.36 0.74
N PRO A 19 5.12 9.40 1.46
CA PRO A 19 4.23 9.20 2.59
C PRO A 19 2.91 8.53 2.22
N MET A 20 2.52 7.52 3.00
CA MET A 20 1.20 6.92 2.94
C MET A 20 0.12 7.90 3.41
N THR A 21 -1.07 7.80 2.82
CA THR A 21 -2.27 8.53 3.25
C THR A 21 -3.11 7.68 4.20
N SER A 22 -3.75 8.33 5.17
CA SER A 22 -4.77 7.67 5.99
C SER A 22 -6.10 7.56 5.24
N ILE A 23 -6.89 6.56 5.62
CA ILE A 23 -8.24 6.34 5.11
C ILE A 23 -9.08 5.77 6.26
N GLU A 24 -10.31 6.24 6.34
CA GLU A 24 -11.27 5.78 7.35
C GLU A 24 -11.59 4.28 7.15
N ARG A 25 -11.91 3.58 8.24
CA ARG A 25 -12.07 2.12 8.26
C ARG A 25 -13.14 1.61 7.29
N PHE A 26 -14.33 2.20 7.27
CA PHE A 26 -15.39 1.79 6.35
C PHE A 26 -15.06 2.16 4.91
N ALA A 27 -14.46 3.34 4.69
CA ALA A 27 -13.97 3.73 3.37
C ALA A 27 -12.89 2.74 2.84
N PHE A 28 -12.03 2.21 3.73
CA PHE A 28 -11.06 1.17 3.37
C PHE A 28 -11.75 -0.13 2.95
N TYR A 29 -12.82 -0.55 3.64
CA TYR A 29 -13.57 -1.74 3.26
C TYR A 29 -14.27 -1.59 1.91
N GLU A 30 -14.89 -0.44 1.64
CA GLU A 30 -15.49 -0.19 0.32
C GLU A 30 -14.43 -0.20 -0.79
N ARG A 31 -13.26 0.40 -0.54
CA ARG A 31 -12.13 0.34 -1.49
C ARG A 31 -11.64 -1.10 -1.70
N ALA A 32 -11.57 -1.92 -0.64
CA ALA A 32 -11.10 -3.29 -0.73
C ALA A 32 -12.02 -4.17 -1.57
N LYS A 33 -13.35 -3.96 -1.50
CA LYS A 33 -14.34 -4.68 -2.34
C LYS A 33 -14.18 -4.37 -3.83
N GLN A 34 -13.67 -3.19 -4.17
CA GLN A 34 -13.43 -2.75 -5.54
C GLN A 34 -12.00 -3.05 -6.03
N ALA A 35 -11.14 -3.60 -5.17
CA ALA A 35 -9.77 -3.91 -5.53
C ALA A 35 -9.73 -5.07 -6.53
N TYR A 36 -8.75 -5.05 -7.42
CA TYR A 36 -8.50 -6.15 -8.36
C TYR A 36 -8.28 -7.49 -7.63
N CYS A 37 -7.58 -7.45 -6.49
CA CYS A 37 -7.40 -8.61 -5.63
C CYS A 37 -7.12 -8.17 -4.19
N VAL A 38 -7.28 -9.11 -3.25
CA VAL A 38 -6.86 -8.97 -1.85
C VAL A 38 -5.84 -10.06 -1.55
N ILE A 39 -4.67 -9.66 -1.06
CA ILE A 39 -3.63 -10.58 -0.62
C ILE A 39 -3.69 -10.64 0.91
N GLN A 40 -4.14 -11.78 1.44
CA GLN A 40 -4.12 -12.03 2.87
C GLN A 40 -2.71 -12.45 3.30
N THR A 41 -2.17 -11.79 4.32
CA THR A 41 -0.86 -12.09 4.89
C THR A 41 -0.99 -12.77 6.26
N GLY A 42 0.14 -13.18 6.84
CA GLY A 42 0.23 -13.64 8.23
C GLY A 42 0.37 -12.53 9.27
N GLU A 43 0.18 -11.25 8.88
CA GLU A 43 0.27 -10.12 9.80
C GLU A 43 -0.85 -10.17 10.85
N ARG A 44 -0.48 -10.05 12.13
CA ARG A 44 -1.43 -10.15 13.27
C ARG A 44 -1.65 -8.82 13.98
N ARG A 45 -0.81 -7.82 13.72
CA ARG A 45 -0.89 -6.50 14.34
C ARG A 45 -2.07 -5.70 13.78
N PHE A 46 -2.74 -4.92 14.61
CA PHE A 46 -3.85 -4.07 14.18
C PHE A 46 -3.40 -3.00 13.18
N TYR A 47 -4.32 -2.61 12.30
CA TYR A 47 -4.10 -1.61 11.24
C TYR A 47 -2.94 -1.97 10.29
N GLY A 48 -2.70 -3.26 10.07
CA GLY A 48 -1.72 -3.81 9.13
C GLY A 48 -2.23 -4.01 7.70
N CYS A 49 -3.38 -3.43 7.34
CA CYS A 49 -3.94 -3.51 5.99
C CYS A 49 -3.54 -2.26 5.19
N PHE A 50 -3.10 -2.47 3.95
CA PHE A 50 -2.66 -1.40 3.05
C PHE A 50 -3.29 -1.57 1.66
N ALA A 51 -3.62 -0.47 1.00
CA ALA A 51 -4.19 -0.48 -0.33
C ALA A 51 -3.18 0.11 -1.33
N PHE A 52 -2.79 -0.69 -2.32
CA PHE A 52 -1.86 -0.27 -3.37
C PHE A 52 -2.61 0.10 -4.65
N ARG A 53 -2.12 1.12 -5.35
CA ARG A 53 -2.56 1.44 -6.71
C ARG A 53 -1.36 1.26 -7.63
N LYS A 54 -1.44 0.31 -8.57
CA LYS A 54 -0.41 0.11 -9.57
C LYS A 54 -0.21 1.39 -10.39
N GLY A 55 1.04 1.82 -10.53
CA GLY A 55 1.45 2.92 -11.40
C GLY A 55 1.64 2.48 -12.85
N VAL A 56 2.39 3.27 -13.62
CA VAL A 56 2.76 2.97 -15.01
C VAL A 56 4.27 2.84 -15.08
N ILE A 57 4.77 1.80 -15.76
CA ILE A 57 6.18 1.68 -16.12
C ILE A 57 6.28 2.18 -17.56
N PRO A 58 7.06 3.23 -17.86
CA PRO A 58 7.25 3.70 -19.23
C PRO A 58 7.96 2.61 -20.06
N PRO A 59 7.76 2.58 -21.39
CA PRO A 59 8.56 1.72 -22.25
C PRO A 59 10.04 2.07 -22.11
N GLU A 60 10.92 1.08 -22.34
CA GLU A 60 12.37 1.34 -22.43
C GLU A 60 12.60 2.42 -23.50
N ALA A 61 13.39 3.43 -23.18
CA ALA A 61 13.84 4.40 -24.17
C ALA A 61 14.75 3.64 -25.15
N GLY A 62 14.32 3.54 -26.41
CA GLY A 62 15.16 3.05 -27.50
C GLY A 62 16.35 3.96 -27.78
#